data_AF-A0A485A0M7-F1
#
_entry.id   AF-A0A485A0M7-F1
#
_cell.length_a   1.000
_cell.length_b   1.000
_cell.length_c   1.000
_cell.angle_alpha   90.00
_cell.angle_beta   90.00
_cell.angle_gamma   90.00
#
_symmetry.space_group_name_H-M   'P 1'
#
loop_
_entity.id
_entity.type
_entity.pdbx_description
1 polymer ?
#
loop_
_entity_poly.entity_id
_entity_poly.type
_entity_poly.pdbx_seq_one_letter_code
_entity_poly.pdbx_strand_id
1 'polypeptide(L)'
;MYAGKSLAESYQSYREESLSEDYGKSLRKNIPSMVNYNDTITDGQLWISYKWNSPDNLEVELAFAGGVTTVEFKQSQSGTEIRTIASAD
;
A
#
# COMPACT_ATOMS: atom_id res chain seq x y z
N MET A 1 10.67 -2.55 -8.50
CA MET A 1 11.33 -3.43 -7.50
C MET A 1 12.34 -2.60 -6.73
N TYR A 2 12.36 -2.73 -5.40
CA TYR A 2 13.36 -2.10 -4.54
C TYR A 2 14.36 -3.18 -4.08
N ALA A 3 15.50 -3.25 -4.76
CA ALA A 3 16.53 -4.26 -4.49
C ALA A 3 17.14 -4.05 -3.10
N GLY A 4 17.30 -5.15 -2.34
CA GLY A 4 17.91 -5.15 -1.01
C GLY A 4 17.13 -4.40 0.08
N LYS A 5 15.98 -3.80 -0.22
CA LYS A 5 15.13 -3.12 0.76
C LYS A 5 14.09 -4.07 1.34
N SER A 6 13.91 -3.96 2.65
CA SER A 6 12.83 -4.63 3.37
C SER A 6 11.46 -4.10 2.93
N LEU A 7 10.39 -4.82 3.26
CA LEU A 7 9.02 -4.43 2.95
C LEU A 7 8.69 -3.06 3.57
N ALA A 8 9.08 -2.85 4.83
CA ALA A 8 8.86 -1.58 5.52
C ALA A 8 9.60 -0.40 4.85
N GLU A 9 10.85 -0.61 4.43
CA GLU A 9 11.65 0.42 3.75
C GLU A 9 11.10 0.72 2.35
N SER A 10 10.67 -0.32 1.64
CA SER A 10 10.09 -0.22 0.30
C SER A 10 8.73 0.46 0.34
N TYR A 11 7.91 0.16 1.35
CA TYR A 11 6.67 0.88 1.62
C TYR A 11 6.90 2.36 1.89
N GLN A 12 7.88 2.70 2.73
CA GLN A 12 8.20 4.11 3.00
C GLN A 12 8.65 4.82 1.72
N SER A 13 9.54 4.19 0.94
CA SER A 13 10.01 4.74 -0.33
C SER A 13 8.84 4.97 -1.30
N TYR A 14 7.98 3.95 -1.49
CA TYR A 14 6.79 4.04 -2.32
C TYR A 14 5.86 5.16 -1.87
N ARG A 15 5.60 5.26 -0.56
CA ARG A 15 4.77 6.33 0.01
C ARG A 15 5.36 7.70 -0.31
N GLU A 16 6.66 7.90 -0.08
CA GLU A 16 7.34 9.18 -0.34
C GLU A 16 7.26 9.57 -1.81
N GLU A 17 7.45 8.62 -2.72
CA GLU A 17 7.31 8.84 -4.17
C GLU A 17 5.86 9.19 -4.56
N SER A 18 4.88 8.55 -3.91
CA SER A 18 3.45 8.81 -4.13
C SER A 18 2.92 10.07 -3.42
N LEU A 19 3.71 10.80 -2.63
CA LEU A 19 3.22 12.01 -1.93
C LEU A 19 2.76 13.13 -2.88
N SER A 20 3.23 13.09 -4.12
CA SER A 20 2.77 14.00 -5.20
C SER A 20 1.33 13.72 -5.62
N GLU A 21 0.79 12.55 -5.29
CA GLU A 21 -0.57 12.10 -5.61
C GLU A 21 -1.45 12.15 -4.34
N ASP A 22 -2.74 12.42 -4.49
CA ASP A 22 -3.64 12.56 -3.33
C ASP A 22 -3.82 11.24 -2.56
N TYR A 23 -3.73 10.10 -3.24
CA TYR A 23 -3.79 8.80 -2.59
C TYR A 23 -2.54 8.51 -1.74
N GLY A 24 -1.34 8.95 -2.16
CA GLY A 24 -0.11 8.71 -1.40
C GLY A 24 -0.05 9.49 -0.08
N LYS A 25 -0.70 10.67 -0.04
CA LYS A 25 -0.91 11.42 1.21
C LYS A 25 -1.79 10.67 2.21
N SER A 26 -2.68 9.83 1.69
CA SER A 26 -3.66 9.07 2.47
C SER A 26 -3.07 7.77 3.05
N LEU A 27 -1.95 7.29 2.51
CA LEU A 27 -1.19 6.18 3.07
C LEU A 27 -0.62 6.53 4.46
N ARG A 28 -0.79 5.63 5.43
CA ARG A 28 -0.20 5.75 6.77
C ARG A 28 1.32 5.89 6.68
N LYS A 29 1.91 6.72 7.55
CA LYS A 29 3.36 6.88 7.65
C LYS A 29 4.09 5.57 7.98
N ASN A 30 3.47 4.74 8.83
CA ASN A 30 3.99 3.44 9.23
C ASN A 30 3.00 2.35 8.83
N ILE A 31 3.51 1.24 8.28
CA ILE A 31 2.69 0.04 8.08
C ILE A 31 2.24 -0.52 9.43
N PRO A 32 0.98 -0.98 9.56
CA PRO A 32 0.54 -1.71 10.73
C PRO A 32 1.32 -3.04 10.82
N SER A 33 1.91 -3.33 11.97
CA SER A 33 2.77 -4.52 12.14
C SER A 33 1.96 -5.80 12.16
N MET A 34 1.93 -6.54 11.04
CA MET A 34 1.28 -7.86 10.88
C MET A 34 -0.18 -7.94 11.34
N VAL A 35 -0.89 -6.81 11.34
CA VAL A 35 -2.30 -6.74 11.70
C VAL A 35 -3.03 -6.10 10.53
N ASN A 36 -4.12 -6.75 10.11
CA ASN A 36 -5.00 -6.18 9.10
C ASN A 36 -5.64 -4.91 9.66
N TYR A 37 -5.67 -3.86 8.84
CA TYR A 37 -6.12 -2.56 9.27
C TYR A 37 -6.94 -1.91 8.17
N ASN A 38 -8.06 -1.32 8.54
CA ASN A 38 -8.94 -0.61 7.63
C ASN A 38 -9.14 0.81 8.14
N ASP A 39 -9.09 1.77 7.21
CA ASP A 39 -9.33 3.18 7.47
C ASP A 39 -10.33 3.73 6.46
N THR A 40 -11.10 4.70 6.91
CA THR A 40 -11.99 5.48 6.05
C THR A 40 -11.60 6.93 6.19
N ILE A 41 -11.11 7.50 5.11
CA ILE A 41 -10.58 8.86 5.04
C ILE A 41 -11.53 9.72 4.19
N THR A 42 -11.53 11.02 4.45
CA THR A 42 -12.28 12.01 3.65
C THR A 42 -13.79 11.76 3.67
N ASP A 43 -14.38 11.65 4.87
CA ASP A 43 -15.83 11.54 5.05
C ASP A 43 -16.48 10.37 4.27
N GLY A 44 -15.76 9.26 4.11
CA GLY A 44 -16.26 8.07 3.40
C GLY A 44 -15.88 7.99 1.92
N GLN A 45 -15.16 8.97 1.37
CA GLN A 45 -14.80 9.00 -0.05
C GLN A 45 -13.61 8.12 -0.42
N LEU A 46 -12.74 7.82 0.55
CA LEU A 46 -11.59 6.95 0.37
C LEU A 46 -11.56 5.89 1.46
N TRP A 47 -11.58 4.63 1.05
CA TRP A 47 -11.35 3.50 1.94
C TRP A 47 -9.98 2.90 1.69
N ILE A 48 -9.23 2.66 2.75
CA ILE A 48 -7.90 2.05 2.69
C ILE A 48 -7.91 0.76 3.50
N SER A 49 -7.43 -0.32 2.91
CA SER A 49 -7.27 -1.62 3.55
C SER A 49 -5.82 -2.07 3.48
N TYR A 50 -5.24 -2.39 4.62
CA TYR A 50 -3.96 -3.05 4.76
C TYR A 50 -4.22 -4.49 5.13
N LYS A 51 -3.82 -5.42 4.27
CA LYS A 51 -4.03 -6.85 4.45
C LYS A 51 -2.71 -7.59 4.35
N TRP A 52 -2.33 -8.24 5.44
CA TRP A 52 -1.18 -9.13 5.49
C TRP A 52 -1.60 -10.52 5.04
N ASN A 53 -1.15 -10.94 3.86
CA ASN A 53 -1.34 -12.30 3.35
C ASN A 53 -0.31 -13.27 3.95
N SER A 54 0.86 -12.75 4.30
CA SER A 54 1.96 -13.43 5.01
C SER A 54 2.91 -12.37 5.58
N PRO A 55 3.86 -12.68 6.47
CA PRO A 55 4.83 -11.68 6.98
C PRO A 55 5.67 -10.98 5.88
N ASP A 56 5.77 -11.58 4.71
CA ASP A 56 6.49 -11.08 3.54
C ASP A 56 5.56 -10.57 2.42
N ASN A 57 4.24 -10.55 2.63
CA ASN A 57 3.27 -10.10 1.63
C ASN A 57 2.21 -9.17 2.26
N LEU A 58 2.27 -7.89 1.91
CA LEU A 58 1.30 -6.87 2.26
C LEU A 58 0.56 -6.39 1.01
N GLU A 59 -0.76 -6.40 1.09
CA GLU A 59 -1.64 -5.80 0.10
C GLU A 59 -2.25 -4.52 0.69
N VAL A 60 -2.14 -3.41 -0.05
CA VAL A 60 -2.76 -2.13 0.30
C VAL A 60 -3.78 -1.78 -0.76
N GLU A 61 -5.06 -1.86 -0.42
CA GLU A 61 -6.16 -1.50 -1.29
C GLU A 61 -6.64 -0.09 -0.99
N LEU A 62 -6.85 0.71 -2.03
CA LEU A 62 -7.40 2.05 -2.00
C LEU A 62 -8.66 2.07 -2.88
N ALA A 63 -9.83 2.19 -2.26
CA ALA A 63 -11.11 2.26 -2.95
C ALA A 63 -11.67 3.68 -2.87
N PHE A 64 -12.06 4.23 -4.01
CA PHE A 64 -12.67 5.56 -4.15
C PHE A 64 -13.83 5.50 -5.14
N ALA A 65 -14.62 6.58 -5.23
CA ALA A 65 -15.86 6.63 -6.03
C ALA A 65 -15.70 6.43 -7.55
N GLY A 66 -14.50 6.14 -8.05
CA GLY A 66 -14.20 5.87 -9.46
C GLY A 66 -13.36 4.62 -9.70
N GLY A 67 -13.17 3.77 -8.69
CA GLY A 67 -12.46 2.50 -8.83
C GLY A 67 -11.65 2.09 -7.62
N VAL A 68 -10.88 1.03 -7.81
CA VAL A 68 -10.01 0.43 -6.80
C VAL A 68 -8.58 0.38 -7.33
N THR A 69 -7.63 0.75 -6.47
CA THR A 69 -6.20 0.55 -6.71
C THR A 69 -5.63 -0.33 -5.61
N THR A 70 -5.02 -1.45 -5.99
CA THR A 70 -4.36 -2.38 -5.08
C THR A 70 -2.85 -2.31 -5.30
N VAL A 71 -2.09 -2.13 -4.22
CA VAL A 71 -0.63 -2.14 -4.22
C VAL A 71 -0.17 -3.36 -3.43
N GLU A 72 0.41 -4.35 -4.12
CA GLU A 72 1.00 -5.53 -3.51
C GLU A 72 2.49 -5.29 -3.27
N PHE A 73 2.95 -5.56 -2.05
CA PHE A 73 4.33 -5.56 -1.63
C PHE A 73 4.74 -6.98 -1.28
N LYS A 74 5.64 -7.56 -2.06
CA LYS A 74 6.12 -8.92 -1.87
C LYS A 74 7.62 -8.93 -1.61
N GLN A 75 7.99 -9.21 -0.37
CA GLN A 75 9.38 -9.34 0.05
C GLN A 75 9.94 -10.69 -0.36
N SER A 76 11.21 -10.70 -0.75
CA SER A 76 12.01 -11.87 -1.07
C SER A 76 13.47 -11.61 -0.68
N GLN A 77 14.34 -12.62 -0.76
CA GLN A 77 15.77 -12.45 -0.43
C GLN A 77 16.46 -11.35 -1.25
N SER A 78 15.98 -11.07 -2.46
CA SER A 78 16.55 -10.05 -3.35
C SER A 78 16.02 -8.62 -3.09
N GLY A 79 15.06 -8.45 -2.17
CA GLY A 79 14.39 -7.19 -1.89
C GLY A 79 12.87 -7.30 -2.03
N THR A 80 12.20 -6.15 -2.20
CA THR A 80 10.73 -6.09 -2.26
C THR A 80 10.25 -5.75 -3.68
N GLU A 81 9.42 -6.64 -4.23
CA GLU A 81 8.66 -6.38 -5.44
C GLU A 81 7.40 -5.57 -5.10
N ILE A 82 7.08 -4.59 -5.94
CA ILE A 82 5.87 -3.80 -5.81
C ILE A 82 5.08 -3.92 -7.10
N ARG A 83 3.80 -4.25 -6.98
CA ARG A 83 2.87 -4.34 -8.09
C ARG A 83 1.63 -3.48 -7.81
N THR A 84 1.35 -2.55 -8.70
CA THR A 84 0.12 -1.74 -8.67
C THR A 84 -0.88 -2.31 -9.66
N ILE A 85 -2.09 -2.57 -9.20
CA ILE A 85 -3.22 -3.07 -9.99
C ILE A 85 -4.33 -2.05 -9.84
N ALA A 86 -4.66 -1.34 -10.91
CA ALA A 86 -5.78 -0.40 -10.92
C ALA A 86 -6.95 -1.01 -11.69
N SER A 87 -8.16 -0.84 -11.18
CA SER A 87 -9.41 -1.23 -11.82
C SER A 87 -10.38 -0.07 -11.71
N ALA A 88 -10.83 0.44 -12.87
CA ALA A 88 -11.90 1.42 -12.94
C ALA A 88 -13.25 0.68 -12.84
N ASP A 89 -14.22 1.30 -12.16
CA ASP A 89 -15.62 0.86 -12.15
C ASP A 89 -16.31 1.19 -13.49
#